data_AF-A0A8S3IR57-F1
#
_entry.id   AF-A0A8S3IR57-F1
#
_cell.length_a   1.000
_cell.length_b   1.000
_cell.length_c   1.000
_cell.angle_alpha   90.00
_cell.angle_beta   90.00
_cell.angle_gamma   90.00
#
_symmetry.space_group_name_H-M   'P 1'
#
loop_
_entity.id
_entity.type
_entity.pdbx_description
1 polymer ?
#
loop_
_entity_poly.entity_id
_entity_poly.type
_entity_poly.pdbx_seq_one_letter_code
_entity_poly.pdbx_strand_id
1 'polypeptide(L)'
;MGFFGIVKLVLWVVLVDCVLVGLLISTIYWYIANRHLISNPKSSIDVEWAYCFDVHLNAVLPLLAILHVGQLPFFNTFAVTTSYLYCLIGNTVWAIAVGYYIYILFLGFSALPFLRNV
;
A
#
# COMPACT_ATOMS: atom_id res chain seq x y z
N MET A 1 11.94 2.82 23.27
CA MET A 1 10.47 2.95 23.33
C MET A 1 9.93 1.86 24.25
N GLY A 2 9.10 2.19 25.24
CA GLY A 2 8.48 1.18 26.11
C GLY A 2 7.41 0.36 25.37
N PHE A 3 7.01 -0.78 25.94
CA PHE A 3 5.97 -1.68 25.39
C PHE A 3 4.70 -0.93 24.94
N PHE A 4 4.24 0.05 25.72
CA PHE A 4 3.08 0.87 25.40
C PHE A 4 3.24 1.69 24.10
N GLY A 5 4.45 2.14 23.79
CA GLY A 5 4.75 2.84 22.54
C GLY A 5 4.64 1.93 21.32
N ILE A 6 5.07 0.67 21.45
CA ILE A 6 4.95 -0.34 20.39
C ILE A 6 3.47 -0.68 20.15
N VAL A 7 2.68 -0.89 21.21
CA VAL A 7 1.24 -1.15 21.09
C VAL A 7 0.51 0.02 20.42
N LYS A 8 0.82 1.26 20.82
CA LYS A 8 0.25 2.47 20.19
C LYS A 8 0.64 2.56 18.71
N LEU A 9 1.89 2.26 18.36
CA LEU A 9 2.36 2.26 16.97
C LEU A 9 1.61 1.21 16.14
N VAL A 10 1.52 -0.04 16.62
CA VAL A 10 0.80 -1.11 15.92
C VAL A 10 -0.68 -0.75 15.71
N LEU A 11 -1.37 -0.26 16.74
CA LEU A 11 -2.77 0.15 16.62
C LEU A 11 -2.95 1.30 15.62
N TRP A 12 -2.04 2.28 15.64
CA TRP A 12 -2.09 3.40 14.71
C TRP A 12 -1.90 2.95 13.26
N VAL A 13 -0.89 2.11 13.00
CA VAL A 13 -0.62 1.56 11.66
C VAL A 13 -1.80 0.73 11.15
N VAL A 14 -2.37 -0.14 12.00
CA VAL A 14 -3.49 -0.99 11.57
C VAL A 14 -4.77 -0.17 11.33
N LEU A 15 -5.14 0.72 12.25
CA LEU A 15 -6.42 1.45 12.15
C LEU A 15 -6.35 2.60 11.15
N VAL A 16 -5.25 3.34 11.11
CA VAL A 16 -5.12 4.53 10.26
C VAL A 16 -4.59 4.12 8.89
N ASP A 17 -3.41 3.48 8.83
CA ASP A 17 -2.75 3.20 7.55
C ASP A 17 -3.40 2.03 6.79
N CYS A 18 -3.81 0.95 7.46
CA CYS A 18 -4.47 -0.16 6.76
C CYS A 18 -5.97 0.07 6.55
N VAL A 19 -6.71 0.45 7.59
CA VAL A 19 -8.18 0.56 7.48
C VAL A 19 -8.58 1.90 6.86
N LEU A 20 -8.21 3.03 7.46
CA LEU A 20 -8.73 4.34 7.04
C LEU A 20 -8.24 4.74 5.65
N VAL A 21 -6.93 4.66 5.40
CA VAL A 21 -6.35 4.90 4.08
C VAL A 21 -6.80 3.83 3.08
N GLY A 22 -6.94 2.57 3.51
CA GLY A 22 -7.43 1.49 2.67
C GLY A 22 -8.85 1.70 2.15
N LEU A 23 -9.78 2.13 3.00
CA LEU A 23 -11.14 2.47 2.57
C LEU A 23 -11.13 3.58 1.51
N LEU A 24 -10.30 4.61 1.68
CA LEU A 24 -10.17 5.70 0.71
C LEU A 24 -9.58 5.21 -0.61
N ILE A 25 -8.49 4.44 -0.58
CA ILE A 25 -7.85 3.93 -1.79
C ILE A 25 -8.78 2.97 -2.52
N SER A 26 -9.43 2.05 -1.81
CA SER A 26 -10.34 1.08 -2.42
C SER A 26 -11.55 1.74 -3.04
N THR A 27 -12.11 2.80 -2.45
CA THR A 27 -13.21 3.58 -3.08
C THR A 27 -12.74 4.31 -4.35
N ILE A 28 -11.56 4.92 -4.34
CA ILE A 28 -10.98 5.58 -5.52
C ILE A 28 -10.74 4.56 -6.64
N TYR A 29 -10.10 3.44 -6.33
CA TYR A 29 -9.81 2.41 -7.33
C TYR A 29 -11.07 1.71 -7.83
N TRP A 30 -12.04 1.44 -6.96
CA TRP A 30 -13.34 0.92 -7.36
C TRP A 30 -14.04 1.87 -8.36
N TYR A 31 -14.01 3.17 -8.10
CA TYR A 31 -14.56 4.17 -8.99
C TYR A 31 -13.85 4.21 -10.36
N ILE A 32 -12.51 4.23 -10.35
CA ILE A 32 -11.70 4.22 -11.57
C ILE A 32 -11.91 2.92 -12.36
N ALA A 33 -11.92 1.78 -11.67
CA ALA A 33 -12.09 0.46 -12.26
C ALA A 33 -13.43 0.35 -13.02
N ASN A 34 -14.53 0.73 -12.37
CA ASN A 34 -15.85 0.65 -12.99
C ASN A 34 -16.08 1.69 -14.09
N ARG A 35 -15.41 2.85 -14.02
CA ARG A 35 -15.62 3.94 -15.00
C ARG A 35 -14.71 3.87 -16.24
N HIS A 36 -13.45 3.50 -16.07
CA HIS A 36 -12.43 3.64 -17.11
C HIS A 36 -11.85 2.33 -17.62
N LEU A 37 -12.12 1.23 -16.92
CA LEU A 37 -11.31 0.03 -16.97
C LEU A 37 -12.16 -1.21 -17.37
N ILE A 38 -13.50 -1.12 -17.25
CA ILE A 38 -14.44 -2.06 -17.87
C ILE A 38 -14.46 -1.80 -19.37
N SER A 39 -13.78 -2.66 -20.12
CA SER A 39 -13.70 -2.50 -21.59
C SER A 39 -14.77 -3.27 -22.36
N ASN A 40 -15.56 -4.12 -21.69
CA ASN A 40 -16.61 -4.91 -22.31
C ASN A 40 -17.96 -4.67 -21.63
N PRO A 41 -18.87 -3.87 -22.21
CA PRO A 41 -20.21 -3.64 -21.65
C PRO A 41 -21.10 -4.90 -21.65
N LYS A 42 -20.62 -6.03 -22.17
CA LYS A 42 -21.31 -7.33 -22.18
C LYS A 42 -20.99 -8.23 -20.97
N SER A 43 -19.93 -7.93 -20.21
CA SER A 43 -19.71 -8.55 -18.90
C SER A 43 -20.43 -7.69 -17.87
N SER A 44 -21.63 -8.10 -17.46
CA SER A 44 -22.43 -7.47 -16.39
C SER A 44 -21.81 -7.67 -15.00
N ILE A 45 -20.49 -7.69 -14.91
CA ILE A 45 -19.72 -8.01 -13.71
C ILE A 45 -18.92 -6.75 -13.38
N ASP A 46 -19.45 -5.96 -12.43
CA ASP A 46 -18.76 -4.82 -11.86
C ASP A 46 -17.61 -5.30 -10.97
N VAL A 47 -16.57 -4.47 -10.81
CA VAL A 47 -15.50 -4.77 -9.86
C VAL A 47 -16.07 -4.64 -8.44
N GLU A 48 -15.97 -5.71 -7.66
CA GLU A 48 -16.42 -5.72 -6.28
C GLU A 48 -15.54 -4.79 -5.43
N TRP A 49 -16.18 -3.94 -4.62
CA TRP A 49 -15.44 -3.05 -3.72
C TRP A 49 -14.58 -3.83 -2.72
N ALA A 50 -15.07 -4.99 -2.26
CA ALA A 50 -14.32 -5.89 -1.37
C ALA A 50 -13.04 -6.42 -2.03
N TYR A 51 -13.04 -6.63 -3.35
CA TYR A 51 -11.85 -7.01 -4.10
C TYR A 51 -10.82 -5.88 -4.13
N CYS A 52 -11.26 -4.63 -4.39
CA CYS A 52 -10.37 -3.46 -4.31
C CYS A 52 -9.75 -3.29 -2.92
N PHE A 53 -10.46 -3.67 -1.87
CA PHE A 53 -9.96 -3.67 -0.49
C PHE A 53 -8.96 -4.79 -0.22
N ASP A 54 -9.22 -6.00 -0.71
CA ASP A 54 -8.29 -7.12 -0.60
C ASP A 54 -6.97 -6.84 -1.34
N VAL A 55 -7.02 -6.30 -2.56
CA VAL A 55 -5.83 -5.88 -3.31
C VAL A 55 -5.03 -4.82 -2.56
N HIS A 56 -5.70 -3.85 -1.91
CA HIS A 56 -5.03 -2.86 -1.07
C HIS A 56 -4.33 -3.52 0.12
N LEU A 57 -5.02 -4.41 0.85
CA LEU A 57 -4.41 -5.13 1.99
C LEU A 57 -3.19 -5.94 1.57
N ASN A 58 -3.26 -6.62 0.41
CA ASN A 58 -2.15 -7.39 -0.13
C ASN A 58 -0.96 -6.49 -0.54
N ALA A 59 -1.23 -5.29 -1.08
CA ALA A 59 -0.19 -4.32 -1.41
C ALA A 59 0.43 -3.64 -0.16
N VAL A 60 -0.34 -3.44 0.91
CA VAL A 60 0.15 -2.85 2.16
C VAL A 60 1.08 -3.78 2.92
N LEU A 61 0.90 -5.10 2.86
CA LEU A 61 1.77 -6.06 3.57
C LEU A 61 3.28 -5.89 3.26
N PRO A 62 3.74 -5.90 1.99
CA PRO A 62 5.14 -5.66 1.67
C PRO A 62 5.60 -4.25 2.03
N LEU A 63 4.75 -3.22 1.85
CA LEU A 63 5.08 -1.85 2.25
C LEU A 63 5.30 -1.73 3.77
N LEU A 64 4.45 -2.38 4.55
CA LEU A 64 4.54 -2.41 6.02
C LEU A 64 5.78 -3.19 6.46
N ALA A 65 6.10 -4.31 5.81
CA ALA A 65 7.34 -5.04 6.07
C ALA A 65 8.58 -4.18 5.80
N ILE A 66 8.66 -3.51 4.65
CA ILE A 66 9.83 -2.69 4.28
C ILE A 66 10.00 -1.50 5.24
N LEU A 67 8.92 -0.76 5.52
CA LEU A 67 8.99 0.46 6.33
C LEU A 67 9.04 0.20 7.83
N HIS A 68 8.21 -0.71 8.35
CA HIS A 68 8.07 -0.90 9.79
C HIS A 68 9.00 -1.97 10.37
N VAL A 69 9.24 -3.05 9.62
CA VAL A 69 10.16 -4.12 10.05
C VAL A 69 11.57 -3.82 9.54
N GLY A 70 11.70 -3.36 8.30
CA GLY A 70 12.97 -3.03 7.67
C GLY A 70 13.54 -1.71 8.19
N GLN A 71 12.89 -0.58 7.90
CA GLN A 71 13.48 0.76 8.10
C GLN A 71 13.43 1.28 9.55
N LEU A 72 12.35 1.02 10.28
CA LEU A 72 12.09 1.58 11.61
C LEU A 72 13.14 1.24 12.70
N PRO A 73 13.69 0.01 12.79
CA PRO A 73 14.75 -0.32 13.74
C PRO A 73 16.03 0.50 13.51
N PHE A 74 16.32 0.78 12.25
CA PHE A 74 17.50 1.51 11.82
C PHE A 74 17.33 3.03 11.95
N PHE A 75 16.08 3.52 11.94
CA PHE A 75 15.79 4.95 12.07
C PHE A 75 16.33 5.54 13.37
N ASN A 76 16.26 4.81 14.50
CA ASN A 76 16.80 5.31 15.77
C ASN A 76 18.35 5.38 15.77
N THR A 77 19.01 4.50 15.03
CA THR A 77 20.47 4.47 14.91
C THR A 77 20.97 5.54 13.92
N PHE A 78 20.24 5.75 12.82
CA PHE A 78 20.66 6.63 11.72
C PHE A 78 20.12 8.07 11.80
N ALA A 79 18.98 8.32 12.47
CA ALA A 79 18.41 9.67 12.57
C ALA A 79 19.21 10.60 13.50
N VAL A 80 20.06 10.05 14.37
CA VAL A 80 20.93 10.83 15.26
C VAL A 80 22.10 11.44 14.47
N THR A 81 22.46 10.84 13.34
CA THR A 81 23.48 11.35 12.42
C THR A 81 22.81 12.09 11.27
N THR A 82 22.86 13.43 11.27
CA THR A 82 22.31 14.30 10.21
C THR A 82 23.12 14.27 8.92
N SER A 83 23.62 13.10 8.51
CA SER A 83 24.42 12.97 7.30
C SER A 83 23.51 12.81 6.08
N TYR A 84 23.85 13.51 5.01
CA TYR A 84 23.16 13.45 3.71
C TYR A 84 22.95 12.01 3.22
N LEU A 85 23.93 11.13 3.43
CA LEU A 85 23.88 9.73 3.01
C LEU A 85 22.73 8.94 3.68
N TYR A 86 22.48 9.13 4.97
CA TYR A 86 21.41 8.44 5.68
C TYR A 86 20.03 8.94 5.22
N CYS A 87 19.90 10.22 4.92
CA CYS A 87 18.69 10.77 4.31
C CYS A 87 18.45 10.19 2.92
N LEU A 88 19.51 10.05 2.10
CA LEU A 88 19.41 9.45 0.77
C LEU A 88 18.92 8.00 0.86
N ILE A 89 19.52 7.20 1.75
CA ILE A 89 19.15 5.79 1.96
C ILE A 89 17.70 5.66 2.47
N GLY A 90 17.30 6.50 3.43
CA GLY A 90 15.91 6.49 3.91
C GLY A 90 14.91 6.82 2.82
N ASN A 91 15.21 7.83 1.99
CA ASN A 91 14.34 8.21 0.86
C ASN A 91 14.29 7.13 -0.22
N THR A 92 15.40 6.44 -0.52
CA THR A 92 15.39 5.36 -1.51
C THR A 92 14.60 4.15 -1.02
N VAL A 93 14.74 3.76 0.25
CA VAL A 93 13.92 2.68 0.84
C VAL A 93 12.45 3.03 0.80
N TRP A 94 12.08 4.28 1.12
CA TRP A 94 10.71 4.75 1.02
C TRP A 94 10.18 4.73 -0.42
N ALA A 95 10.98 5.21 -1.38
CA ALA A 95 10.63 5.17 -2.80
C ALA A 95 10.43 3.74 -3.32
N ILE A 96 11.27 2.79 -2.88
CA ILE A 96 11.14 1.37 -3.20
C ILE A 96 9.85 0.80 -2.60
N ALA A 97 9.53 1.11 -1.34
CA ALA A 97 8.31 0.64 -0.69
C ALA A 97 7.05 1.12 -1.43
N VAL A 98 7.01 2.39 -1.82
CA VAL A 98 5.91 2.95 -2.62
C VAL A 98 5.84 2.31 -4.01
N GLY A 99 6.98 2.10 -4.66
CA GLY A 99 7.04 1.41 -5.95
C GLY A 99 6.47 -0.01 -5.89
N TYR A 100 6.83 -0.77 -4.86
CA TYR A 100 6.27 -2.11 -4.62
C TYR A 100 4.77 -2.07 -4.36
N TYR A 101 4.29 -1.11 -3.57
CA TYR A 101 2.87 -0.94 -3.30
C TYR A 101 2.08 -0.70 -4.59
N ILE A 102 2.53 0.23 -5.44
CA ILE A 102 1.89 0.53 -6.73
C ILE A 102 1.93 -0.70 -7.65
N TYR A 103 3.05 -1.42 -7.69
CA TYR A 103 3.21 -2.61 -8.51
C TYR A 103 2.26 -3.75 -8.13
N ILE A 104 2.17 -4.09 -6.84
CA ILE A 104 1.26 -5.15 -6.36
C ILE A 104 -0.20 -4.76 -6.61
N LEU A 105 -0.52 -3.49 -6.42
CA LEU A 105 -1.86 -2.98 -6.69
C LEU A 105 -2.22 -3.13 -8.18
N PHE A 106 -1.31 -2.76 -9.09
CA PHE A 106 -1.51 -2.97 -10.53
C PHE A 106 -1.64 -4.45 -10.90
N LEU A 107 -0.81 -5.31 -10.28
CA LEU A 107 -0.84 -6.75 -10.50
C LEU A 107 -2.18 -7.36 -10.06
N GLY A 108 -2.72 -6.90 -8.93
CA GLY A 108 -4.05 -7.28 -8.44
C GLY A 108 -5.14 -6.97 -9.47
N PHE A 109 -5.23 -5.73 -9.94
CA PHE A 109 -6.22 -5.36 -10.96
C PHE A 109 -6.02 -6.06 -12.31
N SER A 110 -4.77 -6.37 -12.68
CA SER A 110 -4.45 -7.10 -13.92
C SER A 110 -4.83 -8.58 -13.89
N ALA A 111 -5.07 -9.15 -12.70
CA ALA A 111 -5.50 -10.54 -12.55
C ALA A 111 -6.97 -10.75 -12.97
N LEU A 112 -7.76 -9.68 -13.09
CA LEU A 112 -9.16 -9.75 -13.50
C LEU A 112 -9.26 -9.90 -15.03
N PRO A 113 -9.71 -11.06 -15.56
CA PRO A 113 -9.66 -11.35 -16.99
C PRO A 113 -10.60 -10.48 -17.85
N PHE A 114 -11.59 -9.82 -17.23
CA PHE A 114 -12.55 -8.92 -17.90
C PHE A 114 -12.07 -7.46 -18.02
N LEU A 115 -11.00 -7.09 -17.31
CA LEU A 115 -10.30 -5.81 -17.44
C LEU A 115 -9.23 -5.81 -18.54
N ARG A 116 -8.95 -6.98 -19.13
CA ARG A 116 -7.91 -7.12 -20.15
C ARG A 116 -8.43 -6.64 -21.50
N ASN A 117 -8.10 -5.40 -21.84
CA ASN A 117 -8.10 -4.94 -23.23
C ASN A 117 -6.71 -4.46 -23.66
N VAL A 118 -5.71 -5.29 -23.36
CA VAL A 118 -4.37 -5.31 -23.96
C VAL A 118 -3.90 -6.75 -24.11
#